data_AF-A0A1F8QGT6-F1
#
_entry.id   AF-A0A1F8QGT6-F1
#
_cell.length_a   1.000
_cell.length_b   1.000
_cell.length_c   1.000
_cell.angle_alpha   90.00
_cell.angle_beta   90.00
_cell.angle_gamma   90.00
#
_symmetry.space_group_name_H-M   'P 1'
#
loop_
_entity.id
_entity.type
_entity.pdbx_description
1 polymer ?
#
loop_
_entity_poly.entity_id
_entity_poly.type
_entity_poly.pdbx_seq_one_letter_code
_entity_poly.pdbx_strand_id
1 'polypeptide(L)'
;MPDHVHFFCAPARVGTDLEVFVKNDQQIMKPKDLSGFMQQWKQWTSKRISREIGQKVMLGESDGMQLPIKFQSPVWQEEFFDHLLRSQESYEQKWDYVSQNPVRKGLVRSAEEWPWQGEIFEL
;
A
#
# COMPACT_ATOMS: atom_id res chain seq x y z
N MET A 1 2.66 6.30 5.91
CA MET A 1 3.57 6.89 6.92
C MET A 1 4.79 7.45 6.20
N PRO A 2 5.61 8.30 6.84
CA PRO A 2 6.79 8.88 6.17
C PRO A 2 7.81 7.86 5.65
N ASP A 3 7.90 6.69 6.30
CA ASP A 3 8.92 5.65 6.07
C ASP A 3 8.34 4.30 5.59
N HIS A 4 7.02 4.11 5.64
CA HIS A 4 6.36 2.88 5.20
C HIS A 4 4.90 3.10 4.74
N VAL A 5 4.36 2.11 4.04
CA VAL A 5 2.98 2.09 3.52
C VAL A 5 2.24 0.90 4.12
N HIS A 6 0.98 1.11 4.50
CA HIS A 6 0.05 0.04 4.88
C HIS A 6 -0.94 -0.18 3.73
N PHE A 7 -1.15 -1.44 3.36
CA PHE A 7 -2.18 -1.85 2.42
C PHE A 7 -3.25 -2.67 3.11
N PHE A 8 -4.50 -2.33 2.85
CA PHE A 8 -5.62 -3.22 3.05
C PHE A 8 -6.12 -3.62 1.66
N CYS A 9 -6.09 -4.92 1.37
CA CYS A 9 -6.51 -5.44 0.09
C CYS A 9 -7.23 -6.78 0.26
N ALA A 10 -8.18 -7.04 -0.64
CA ALA A 10 -8.84 -8.31 -0.78
C ALA A 10 -8.61 -8.82 -2.22
N PRO A 11 -8.60 -10.14 -2.44
CA PRO A 11 -8.66 -10.66 -3.81
C PRO A 11 -9.90 -10.09 -4.49
N ALA A 12 -9.76 -9.68 -5.75
CA ALA A 12 -10.90 -9.17 -6.53
C ALA A 12 -12.04 -10.20 -6.48
N ARG A 13 -13.21 -9.78 -5.99
CA ARG A 13 -14.43 -10.60 -6.03
C ARG A 13 -14.79 -10.79 -7.51
N VAL A 14 -14.48 -11.96 -8.07
CA VAL A 14 -15.04 -12.34 -9.37
C VAL A 14 -16.49 -12.73 -9.12
N GLY A 15 -17.40 -11.90 -9.65
CA GLY A 15 -18.84 -12.18 -9.69
C GLY A 15 -19.60 -11.67 -8.46
N THR A 16 -20.15 -10.47 -8.57
CA THR A 16 -21.50 -10.24 -8.05
C THR A 16 -22.46 -11.08 -8.89
N ASP A 17 -22.52 -12.38 -8.64
CA ASP A 17 -23.67 -13.22 -8.95
C ASP A 17 -23.57 -14.42 -8.00
N LEU A 18 -24.53 -14.46 -7.08
CA LEU A 18 -24.97 -15.70 -6.45
C LEU A 18 -25.18 -16.72 -7.58
N GLU A 19 -24.62 -17.93 -7.42
CA GLU A 19 -24.68 -19.07 -8.35
C GLU A 19 -23.51 -19.24 -9.35
N VAL A 20 -22.28 -19.51 -8.91
CA VAL A 20 -21.44 -20.64 -9.41
C VAL A 20 -20.29 -20.93 -8.42
N PHE A 21 -20.54 -21.25 -7.16
CA PHE A 21 -19.49 -21.82 -6.29
C PHE A 21 -20.06 -22.79 -5.25
N VAL A 22 -20.91 -23.70 -5.72
CA VAL A 22 -21.09 -25.00 -5.05
C VAL A 22 -20.96 -26.05 -6.13
N LYS A 23 -19.73 -26.49 -6.37
CA LYS A 23 -19.36 -27.90 -6.55
C LYS A 23 -17.90 -28.00 -6.98
N ASN A 24 -17.21 -28.88 -6.28
CA ASN A 24 -15.86 -29.37 -6.52
C ASN A 24 -14.77 -28.45 -5.98
N ASP A 25 -14.53 -28.65 -4.68
CA ASP A 25 -13.20 -28.82 -4.08
C ASP A 25 -12.05 -28.66 -5.10
N GLN A 26 -11.18 -27.66 -4.87
CA GLN A 26 -9.91 -27.37 -5.58
C GLN A 26 -9.86 -26.35 -6.74
N GLN A 27 -10.78 -25.39 -6.85
CA GLN A 27 -10.50 -24.22 -7.72
C GLN A 27 -11.02 -22.89 -7.17
N ILE A 28 -10.62 -22.57 -5.94
CA ILE A 28 -10.54 -21.16 -5.51
C ILE A 28 -9.55 -20.51 -6.47
N MET A 29 -10.05 -19.54 -7.24
CA MET A 29 -9.28 -18.68 -8.14
C MET A 29 -7.88 -18.48 -7.59
N LYS A 30 -6.83 -19.05 -8.21
CA LYS A 30 -5.45 -18.83 -7.75
C LYS A 30 -5.23 -17.32 -7.82
N PRO A 31 -5.21 -16.60 -6.69
CA PRO A 31 -4.85 -15.20 -6.74
C PRO A 31 -3.45 -15.20 -7.35
N LYS A 32 -3.14 -14.29 -8.26
CA LYS A 32 -1.73 -13.98 -8.48
C LYS A 32 -1.18 -13.71 -7.08
N ASP A 33 -0.19 -14.50 -6.66
CA ASP A 33 0.29 -14.54 -5.27
C ASP A 33 0.55 -13.11 -4.77
N LEU A 34 0.17 -12.81 -3.52
CA LEU A 34 0.41 -11.52 -2.88
C LEU A 34 1.88 -11.09 -3.08
N SER A 35 2.80 -12.06 -3.04
CA SER A 35 4.22 -11.85 -3.34
C SER A 35 4.46 -11.26 -4.74
N GLY A 36 3.80 -11.81 -5.77
CA GLY A 36 3.92 -11.35 -7.16
C GLY A 36 3.30 -9.97 -7.37
N PHE A 37 2.20 -9.66 -6.67
CA PHE A 37 1.67 -8.29 -6.65
C PHE A 37 2.66 -7.32 -6.00
N MET A 38 3.15 -7.65 -4.80
CA MET A 38 4.06 -6.78 -4.04
C MET A 38 5.37 -6.54 -4.79
N GLN A 39 5.92 -7.57 -5.46
CA GLN A 39 7.12 -7.43 -6.28
C GLN A 39 6.91 -6.42 -7.42
N GLN A 40 5.83 -6.57 -8.19
CA GLN A 40 5.51 -5.67 -9.30
C GLN A 40 5.22 -4.26 -8.81
N TRP A 41 4.46 -4.11 -7.71
CA TRP A 41 4.14 -2.81 -7.12
C TRP A 41 5.41 -2.08 -6.65
N LYS A 42 6.30 -2.75 -5.90
CA LYS A 42 7.57 -2.18 -5.45
C LYS A 42 8.46 -1.78 -6.63
N GLN A 43 8.55 -2.63 -7.66
CA GLN A 43 9.36 -2.34 -8.84
C GLN A 43 8.84 -1.12 -9.62
N TRP A 44 7.54 -1.06 -9.88
CA TRP A 44 6.94 0.02 -10.64
C TRP A 44 7.03 1.36 -9.89
N THR A 45 6.69 1.36 -8.61
CA THR A 45 6.76 2.58 -7.77
C THR A 45 8.19 3.06 -7.59
N SER A 46 9.18 2.16 -7.43
CA SER A 46 10.59 2.57 -7.38
C SER A 46 11.02 3.33 -8.63
N LYS A 47 10.68 2.81 -9.82
CA LYS A 47 10.98 3.48 -11.09
C LYS A 47 10.27 4.83 -11.19
N ARG A 48 9.02 4.92 -10.75
CA ARG A 48 8.23 6.16 -10.79
C ARG A 48 8.79 7.21 -9.83
N ILE A 49 9.06 6.84 -8.58
CA ILE A 49 9.64 7.72 -7.54
C ILE A 49 10.99 8.26 -8.02
N SER A 50 11.89 7.38 -8.47
CA SER A 50 13.20 7.80 -8.96
C SER A 50 13.09 8.77 -10.15
N ARG A 51 12.13 8.56 -11.06
CA ARG A 51 11.91 9.46 -12.19
C ARG A 51 11.38 10.83 -11.75
N GLU A 52 10.35 10.85 -10.90
CA GLU A 52 9.72 12.09 -10.42
C GLU A 52 10.71 12.96 -9.63
N ILE A 53 11.46 12.33 -8.73
CA ILE A 53 12.49 13.02 -7.97
C ILE A 53 13.61 13.50 -8.90
N GLY A 54 14.10 12.64 -9.79
CA GLY A 54 15.11 13.03 -10.78
C GLY A 54 14.67 14.20 -11.65
N GLN A 55 13.39 14.26 -12.06
CA GLN A 55 12.84 15.38 -12.82
C GLN A 55 12.79 16.68 -12.02
N LYS A 56 12.28 16.66 -10.77
CA LYS A 56 12.21 17.85 -9.91
C LYS A 56 13.58 18.48 -9.66
N VAL A 57 14.59 17.63 -9.53
CA VAL A 57 15.98 18.03 -9.31
C VAL A 57 16.56 18.69 -10.56
N MET A 58 16.29 18.14 -11.74
CA MET A 58 16.72 18.72 -13.02
C MET A 58 16.02 20.04 -13.32
N LEU A 59 14.79 20.24 -12.85
CA LEU A 59 14.02 21.47 -13.01
C LEU A 59 14.44 22.60 -12.04
N GLY A 60 15.39 22.34 -11.13
CA GLY A 60 15.86 23.36 -10.17
C GLY A 60 14.85 23.70 -9.09
N GLU A 61 13.79 22.91 -8.93
CA GLU A 61 12.77 23.05 -7.88
C GLU A 61 13.24 22.51 -6.52
N SER A 62 14.53 22.15 -6.40
CA SER A 62 15.17 21.79 -5.15
C SER A 62 15.53 23.06 -4.39
N ASP A 63 14.55 23.66 -3.74
CA ASP A 63 14.64 24.91 -2.96
C ASP A 63 15.67 24.81 -1.82
N GLY A 64 16.96 24.87 -2.15
CA GLY A 64 18.08 24.68 -1.21
C GLY A 64 18.21 23.27 -0.62
N MET A 65 17.30 22.35 -0.91
CA MET A 65 17.37 20.97 -0.44
C MET A 65 18.50 20.27 -1.18
N GLN A 66 19.68 20.21 -0.55
CA GLN A 66 20.66 19.17 -0.86
C GLN A 66 19.93 17.84 -0.68
N LEU A 67 19.53 17.22 -1.79
CA LEU A 67 18.99 15.88 -1.74
C LEU A 67 19.99 15.06 -0.93
N PRO A 68 19.57 14.38 0.14
CA PRO A 68 20.44 13.44 0.79
C PRO A 68 20.81 12.42 -0.29
N ILE A 69 22.06 12.51 -0.74
CA ILE A 69 22.88 11.39 -1.20
C ILE A 69 22.10 10.48 -2.15
N LYS A 70 22.25 10.67 -3.48
CA LYS A 70 21.92 9.67 -4.53
C LYS A 70 20.86 8.66 -4.05
N PHE A 71 19.57 8.98 -4.15
CA PHE A 71 18.45 8.11 -3.72
C PHE A 71 18.86 6.63 -3.74
N GLN A 72 19.31 6.11 -2.59
CA GLN A 72 20.10 4.89 -2.58
C GLN A 72 19.15 3.77 -2.91
N SER A 73 19.31 3.19 -4.09
CA SER A 73 18.62 1.96 -4.43
C SER A 73 18.99 0.91 -3.40
N PRO A 74 18.02 0.18 -2.82
CA PRO A 74 16.59 0.15 -3.19
C PRO A 74 15.70 1.15 -2.41
N VAL A 75 14.68 1.71 -3.08
CA VAL A 75 13.65 2.58 -2.47
C VAL A 75 12.83 1.84 -1.41
N TRP A 76 12.55 0.57 -1.64
CA TRP A 76 11.79 -0.28 -0.73
C TRP A 76 12.69 -1.33 -0.08
N GLN A 77 12.39 -1.65 1.17
CA GLN A 77 12.87 -2.88 1.81
C GLN A 77 12.52 -4.12 0.97
N GLU A 78 13.39 -5.14 0.99
CA GLU A 78 13.25 -6.35 0.16
C GLU A 78 11.97 -7.11 0.49
N GLU A 79 11.77 -7.44 1.76
CA GLU A 79 10.61 -8.19 2.26
C GLU A 79 9.40 -7.29 2.55
N PHE A 80 8.26 -7.90 2.83
CA PHE A 80 7.06 -7.20 3.29
C PHE A 80 6.40 -8.03 4.39
N PHE A 81 5.68 -7.36 5.28
CA PHE A 81 4.88 -8.01 6.30
C PHE A 81 3.43 -8.09 5.84
N ASP A 82 2.85 -9.29 5.85
CA ASP A 82 1.44 -9.52 5.60
C ASP A 82 0.75 -10.19 6.78
N HIS A 83 -0.55 -9.95 6.88
CA HIS A 83 -1.39 -10.58 7.89
C HIS A 83 -2.80 -10.80 7.32
N LEU A 84 -3.23 -12.06 7.28
CA LEU A 84 -4.55 -12.42 6.76
C LEU A 84 -5.64 -12.08 7.79
N LEU A 85 -6.55 -11.18 7.40
CA LEU A 85 -7.76 -10.86 8.16
C LEU A 85 -8.89 -11.81 7.73
N ARG A 86 -9.49 -12.54 8.69
CA ARG A 86 -10.49 -13.59 8.40
C ARG A 86 -11.94 -13.16 8.65
N SER A 87 -12.16 -12.06 9.37
CA SER A 87 -13.49 -11.54 9.69
C SER A 87 -13.54 -10.03 9.51
N GLN A 88 -14.74 -9.49 9.25
CA GLN A 88 -14.96 -8.06 9.11
C GLN A 88 -14.69 -7.29 10.41
N GLU A 89 -15.04 -7.87 11.56
CA GLU A 89 -14.70 -7.29 12.88
C GLU A 89 -13.17 -7.14 13.05
N SER A 90 -12.39 -8.09 12.51
CA SER A 90 -10.93 -7.99 12.51
C SER A 90 -10.40 -6.91 11.55
N TYR A 91 -11.15 -6.61 10.48
CA TYR A 91 -10.81 -5.54 9.54
C TYR A 91 -11.03 -4.16 10.17
N GLU A 92 -12.22 -3.88 10.70
CA GLU A 92 -12.55 -2.58 11.29
C GLU A 92 -11.58 -2.22 12.41
N GLN A 93 -11.31 -3.16 13.32
CA GLN A 93 -10.34 -2.95 14.41
C GLN A 93 -8.93 -2.64 13.90
N LYS A 94 -8.47 -3.33 12.84
CA LYS A 94 -7.15 -3.09 12.24
C LYS A 94 -7.11 -1.77 11.48
N TRP A 95 -8.18 -1.43 10.77
CA TRP A 95 -8.33 -0.17 10.06
C TRP A 95 -8.24 1.00 11.02
N ASP A 96 -9.02 0.97 12.10
CA ASP A 96 -9.01 1.99 13.16
C ASP A 96 -7.63 2.10 13.81
N TYR A 97 -6.95 0.98 14.00
CA TYR A 97 -5.58 1.01 14.49
C TYR A 97 -4.65 1.74 13.51
N VAL A 98 -4.69 1.42 12.22
CA VAL A 98 -3.79 2.00 11.22
C VAL A 98 -4.11 3.47 10.94
N SER A 99 -5.39 3.85 10.85
CA SER A 99 -5.82 5.24 10.63
C SER A 99 -5.35 6.17 11.75
N GLN A 100 -5.22 5.65 12.97
CA GLN A 100 -4.70 6.39 14.13
C GLN A 100 -3.17 6.43 14.23
N ASN A 101 -2.42 5.69 13.41
CA ASN A 101 -0.95 5.69 13.46
C ASN A 101 -0.33 7.08 13.26
N PRO A 102 -0.78 7.93 12.32
CA PRO A 102 -0.32 9.30 12.18
C PRO A 102 -0.46 10.13 13.46
N VAL A 103 -1.60 10.01 14.15
CA VAL A 103 -1.88 10.70 15.42
C VAL A 103 -0.94 10.20 16.52
N ARG A 104 -0.81 8.87 16.68
CA ARG A 104 0.10 8.28 17.67
C ARG A 104 1.57 8.64 17.44
N LYS A 105 1.96 8.91 16.19
CA LYS A 105 3.30 9.37 15.82
C LYS A 105 3.46 10.90 15.89
N GLY A 106 2.41 11.63 16.30
CA GLY A 106 2.42 13.08 16.44
C GLY A 106 2.54 13.84 15.12
N LEU A 107 2.19 13.20 13.99
CA LEU A 107 2.30 13.82 12.67
C LEU A 107 1.11 14.72 12.35
N VAL A 108 -0.05 14.44 12.94
CA VAL A 108 -1.32 15.16 12.80
C VAL A 108 -2.09 15.12 14.11
N ARG A 109 -3.08 16.01 14.30
CA ARG A 109 -3.87 16.07 15.53
C ARG A 109 -5.05 15.09 15.52
N SER A 110 -5.59 14.80 14.34
CA SER A 110 -6.64 13.80 14.14
C SER A 110 -6.33 12.94 12.91
N ALA A 111 -6.96 11.77 12.80
CA ALA A 111 -6.69 10.83 11.71
C ALA A 111 -7.09 11.41 10.34
N GLU A 112 -8.14 12.23 10.31
CA GLU A 112 -8.69 12.87 9.10
C GLU A 112 -7.74 13.92 8.51
N GLU A 113 -6.88 14.52 9.34
CA GLU A 113 -5.88 15.49 8.90
C GLU A 113 -4.72 14.86 8.12
N TRP A 114 -4.59 13.52 8.12
CA TRP A 114 -3.50 12.85 7.43
C TRP A 114 -3.75 12.86 5.91
N PRO A 115 -2.95 13.58 5.09
CA PRO A 115 -3.24 13.77 3.67
C PRO A 115 -2.79 12.58 2.80
N TRP A 116 -2.04 11.63 3.36
CA TRP A 116 -1.46 10.50 2.64
C TRP A 116 -2.19 9.18 2.94
N GLN A 117 -3.52 9.24 3.02
CA GLN A 117 -4.44 8.10 3.06
C GLN A 117 -5.41 8.14 1.88
N GLY A 118 -6.10 7.04 1.63
CA GLY A 118 -7.14 6.95 0.63
C GLY A 118 -7.57 5.52 0.36
N GLU A 119 -8.61 5.36 -0.44
CA GLU A 119 -9.15 4.09 -0.89
C GLU A 119 -9.25 4.08 -2.42
N ILE A 120 -9.10 2.90 -3.02
CA ILE A 120 -9.32 2.70 -4.46
C ILE A 120 -10.67 2.02 -4.68
N PHE A 121 -11.04 1.11 -3.77
CA PHE A 121 -12.30 0.39 -3.75
C PHE A 121 -12.78 0.28 -2.30
N GLU A 122 -14.08 0.42 -2.09
CA GLU A 122 -14.73 0.05 -0.84
C GLU A 122 -14.74 -1.48 -0.72
N LEU A 123 -14.30 -2.02 0.43
CA LEU A 123 -14.07 -3.45 0.65
C LEU A 123 -15.25 -4.17 1.31
#